data_AF-A0A949DVY0-F1
#
_entry.id   AF-A0A949DVY0-F1
#
_cell.length_a   1.000
_cell.length_b   1.000
_cell.length_c   1.000
_cell.angle_alpha   90.00
_cell.angle_beta   90.00
_cell.angle_gamma   90.00
#
_symmetry.space_group_name_H-M   'P 1'
#
loop_
_entity.id
_entity.type
_entity.pdbx_description
1 polymer ?
#
loop_
_entity_poly.entity_id
_entity_poly.type
_entity_poly.pdbx_seq_one_letter_code
_entity_poly.pdbx_strand_id
1 'polypeptide(L)'
;MQEGLDEESLAIFDLLVKPDLSSRNIKQIKKVARELLFELKSEKLRIDNWREKQATRDDVKVEIANFLWNERTGLPKSYSENEIGIKSEKVYLHVFQQYPNEQPGV
;
A
#
# COMPACT_ATOMS: atom_id res chain seq x y z
N MET A 1 -4.75 20.51 -13.75
CA MET A 1 -5.37 19.82 -12.60
C MET A 1 -5.26 18.33 -12.89
N GLN A 2 -4.18 17.68 -12.45
CA GLN A 2 -3.95 16.25 -12.73
C GLN A 2 -4.85 15.41 -11.84
N GLU A 3 -5.64 14.56 -12.46
CA GLU A 3 -6.56 13.64 -11.83
C GLU A 3 -5.81 12.58 -11.00
N GLY A 4 -5.41 12.97 -9.79
CA GLY A 4 -5.72 12.24 -8.55
C GLY A 4 -5.17 10.83 -8.32
N LEU A 5 -4.24 10.32 -9.13
CA LEU A 5 -3.31 9.27 -8.73
C LEU A 5 -1.89 9.75 -8.99
N ASP A 6 -1.13 9.94 -7.92
CA ASP A 6 0.30 10.15 -7.97
C ASP A 6 0.98 8.85 -8.46
N GLU A 7 2.11 8.93 -9.15
CA GLU A 7 2.81 7.78 -9.74
C GLU A 7 3.06 6.69 -8.69
N GLU A 8 3.31 7.10 -7.45
CA GLU A 8 3.44 6.23 -6.27
C GLU A 8 2.20 5.35 -6.06
N SER A 9 1.00 5.94 -6.11
CA SER A 9 -0.27 5.22 -5.90
C SER A 9 -0.62 4.28 -7.07
N LEU A 10 -0.18 4.61 -8.28
CA LEU A 10 -0.30 3.72 -9.44
C LEU A 10 0.59 2.49 -9.30
N ALA A 11 1.80 2.66 -8.77
CA ALA A 11 2.69 1.53 -8.50
C ALA A 11 2.08 0.58 -7.46
N ILE A 12 1.51 1.10 -6.37
CA ILE A 12 0.77 0.27 -5.39
C ILE A 12 -0.43 -0.42 -6.06
N PHE A 13 -1.21 0.30 -6.87
CA PHE A 13 -2.33 -0.28 -7.60
C PHE A 13 -1.90 -1.46 -8.48
N ASP A 14 -0.78 -1.34 -9.20
CA ASP A 14 -0.25 -2.40 -10.07
C ASP A 14 0.14 -3.67 -9.28
N LEU A 15 0.66 -3.52 -8.06
CA LEU A 15 0.95 -4.65 -7.18
C LEU A 15 -0.34 -5.36 -6.69
N LEU A 16 -1.41 -4.58 -6.51
CA LEU A 16 -2.69 -5.05 -6.00
C LEU A 16 -3.62 -5.60 -7.10
N VAL A 17 -3.50 -5.15 -8.34
CA VAL A 17 -4.34 -5.61 -9.45
C VAL A 17 -4.08 -7.09 -9.75
N LYS A 18 -5.09 -7.79 -10.29
CA LYS A 18 -4.97 -9.16 -10.79
C LYS A 18 -5.72 -9.32 -12.11
N PRO A 19 -5.40 -10.32 -12.94
CA PRO A 19 -6.23 -10.63 -14.09
C PRO A 19 -7.66 -10.98 -13.64
N ASP A 20 -8.65 -10.72 -14.49
CA ASP A 20 -10.07 -11.01 -14.24
C ASP A 20 -10.73 -10.13 -13.16
N LEU A 21 -10.54 -8.80 -13.24
CA LEU A 21 -11.23 -7.85 -12.36
C LEU A 21 -12.30 -7.06 -13.11
N SER A 22 -13.48 -6.97 -12.49
CA SER A 22 -14.54 -6.08 -12.97
C SER A 22 -14.16 -4.60 -12.80
N SER A 23 -14.73 -3.72 -13.62
CA SER A 23 -14.53 -2.27 -13.53
C SER A 23 -14.81 -1.70 -12.14
N ARG A 24 -15.76 -2.28 -11.39
CA ARG A 24 -16.05 -1.92 -9.99
C ARG A 24 -14.87 -2.25 -9.07
N ASN A 25 -14.32 -3.46 -9.18
CA ASN A 25 -13.18 -3.90 -8.38
C ASN A 25 -11.93 -3.06 -8.68
N ILE A 26 -11.69 -2.74 -9.96
CA ILE A 26 -10.57 -1.88 -10.37
C ILE A 26 -10.67 -0.51 -9.68
N LYS A 27 -11.85 0.13 -9.70
CA LYS A 27 -12.07 1.42 -9.02
C LYS A 27 -11.82 1.32 -7.51
N GLN A 28 -12.27 0.23 -6.89
CA GLN A 28 -12.02 -0.02 -5.47
C GLN A 28 -10.53 -0.15 -5.17
N ILE A 29 -9.79 -0.95 -5.94
CA ILE A 29 -8.36 -1.16 -5.73
C ILE A 29 -7.57 0.14 -5.93
N LYS A 30 -7.95 0.98 -6.91
CA LYS A 30 -7.35 2.31 -7.07
C LYS A 30 -7.54 3.19 -5.82
N LYS A 31 -8.73 3.13 -5.22
CA LYS A 31 -9.03 3.85 -3.97
C LYS A 31 -8.18 3.30 -2.82
N VAL A 32 -8.15 1.98 -2.66
CA VAL A 32 -7.35 1.26 -1.66
C VAL A 32 -5.88 1.67 -1.74
N ALA A 33 -5.29 1.63 -2.94
CA ALA A 33 -3.89 1.96 -3.17
C ALA A 33 -3.56 3.40 -2.73
N ARG A 34 -4.43 4.36 -3.07
CA ARG A 34 -4.26 5.76 -2.69
C ARG A 34 -4.42 5.98 -1.19
N GLU A 35 -5.45 5.40 -0.57
CA GLU A 35 -5.72 5.55 0.85
C GLU A 35 -4.62 4.88 1.69
N LEU A 36 -4.23 3.66 1.35
CA LEU A 36 -3.14 2.95 2.02
C LEU A 36 -1.84 3.77 2.01
N LEU A 37 -1.46 4.28 0.84
CA LEU A 37 -0.25 5.09 0.72
C LEU A 37 -0.35 6.38 1.54
N PHE A 38 -1.52 7.02 1.54
CA PHE A 38 -1.77 8.22 2.33
C PHE A 38 -1.64 7.96 3.83
N GLU A 39 -2.23 6.88 4.35
CA GLU A 39 -2.12 6.50 5.78
C GLU A 39 -0.67 6.20 6.16
N LEU A 40 0.03 5.39 5.36
CA LEU A 40 1.45 5.09 5.59
C LEU A 40 2.32 6.37 5.59
N LYS A 41 2.11 7.29 4.65
CA LYS A 41 2.84 8.57 4.58
C LYS A 41 2.50 9.51 5.72
N SER A 42 1.27 9.44 6.24
CA SER A 42 0.81 10.31 7.32
C SER A 42 1.28 9.82 8.70
N GLU A 43 1.44 8.50 8.88
CA GLU A 43 1.79 7.90 10.16
C GLU A 43 3.17 7.26 10.16
N LYS A 44 3.31 6.10 9.51
CA LYS A 44 4.48 5.23 9.70
C LYS A 44 5.75 5.78 9.05
N LEU A 45 5.64 6.36 7.85
CA LEU A 45 6.78 6.90 7.11
C LEU A 45 7.27 8.24 7.66
N ARG A 46 6.54 8.87 8.58
CA ARG A 46 7.02 10.04 9.33
C ARG A 46 7.98 9.67 10.45
N ILE A 47 8.07 8.39 10.81
CA ILE A 47 8.95 7.94 11.88
C ILE A 47 10.40 8.02 11.38
N ASP A 48 11.20 8.82 12.08
CA ASP A 48 12.62 8.93 11.83
C ASP A 48 13.29 7.54 11.90
N ASN A 49 14.04 7.21 10.86
CA ASN A 49 14.71 5.94 10.68
C ASN A 49 13.80 4.70 10.81
N TRP A 50 12.55 4.78 10.31
CA TRP A 50 11.57 3.70 10.38
C TRP A 50 12.08 2.35 9.81
N ARG A 51 12.98 2.39 8.82
CA ARG A 51 13.58 1.20 8.20
C ARG A 51 14.60 0.49 9.08
N GLU A 52 15.22 1.20 10.03
CA GLU A 52 16.21 0.63 10.94
C GLU A 52 15.54 -0.02 12.15
N LYS A 53 14.45 0.59 12.61
CA LYS A 53 13.65 0.11 13.74
C LYS A 53 12.85 -1.12 13.33
N GLN A 54 13.19 -2.28 13.90
CA GLN A 54 12.43 -3.52 13.65
C GLN A 54 10.95 -3.38 14.02
N ALA A 55 10.66 -2.75 15.17
CA ALA A 55 9.30 -2.50 15.61
C ALA A 55 8.50 -1.68 14.59
N THR A 56 9.08 -0.60 14.05
CA THR A 56 8.39 0.24 13.06
C THR A 56 8.19 -0.47 11.72
N ARG A 57 9.16 -1.27 11.27
CA ARG A 57 8.99 -2.11 10.06
C ARG A 57 7.86 -3.13 10.23
N ASP A 58 7.80 -3.77 11.38
CA ASP A 58 6.74 -4.74 11.70
C ASP A 58 5.37 -4.06 11.71
N ASP A 59 5.29 -2.91 12.37
CA ASP A 59 4.09 -2.07 12.44
C ASP A 59 3.61 -1.62 11.05
N VAL A 60 4.52 -1.25 10.13
CA VAL A 60 4.18 -0.96 8.72
C VAL A 60 3.61 -2.19 8.02
N LYS A 61 4.23 -3.37 8.20
CA LYS A 61 3.73 -4.61 7.59
C LYS A 61 2.33 -4.96 8.09
N VAL A 62 2.13 -4.87 9.40
CA VAL A 62 0.86 -5.15 10.06
C VAL A 62 -0.20 -4.16 9.59
N GLU A 63 0.12 -2.87 9.47
CA GLU A 63 -0.80 -1.85 8.96
C GLU A 63 -1.24 -2.15 7.52
N ILE A 64 -0.29 -2.45 6.64
CA ILE A 64 -0.58 -2.82 5.24
C ILE A 64 -1.49 -4.05 5.18
N ALA A 65 -1.17 -5.09 5.95
CA ALA A 65 -1.96 -6.30 5.99
C ALA A 65 -3.38 -6.00 6.48
N ASN A 66 -3.53 -5.35 7.64
CA ASN A 66 -4.83 -4.99 8.21
C ASN A 66 -5.67 -4.13 7.26
N PHE A 67 -5.04 -3.16 6.59
CA PHE A 67 -5.73 -2.29 5.63
C PHE A 67 -6.24 -3.08 4.42
N LEU A 68 -5.42 -3.96 3.84
CA LEU A 68 -5.80 -4.76 2.68
C LEU A 68 -6.83 -5.85 3.03
N TRP A 69 -6.79 -6.37 4.26
CA TRP A 69 -7.75 -7.33 4.82
C TRP A 69 -9.12 -6.73 5.14
N ASN A 70 -9.21 -5.41 5.29
CA ASN A 70 -10.44 -4.75 5.69
C ASN A 70 -11.56 -4.99 4.67
N GLU A 71 -12.64 -5.67 5.07
CA GLU A 71 -13.76 -5.98 4.16
C GLU A 71 -14.48 -4.74 3.61
N ARG A 72 -14.36 -3.59 4.26
CA ARG A 72 -15.03 -2.33 3.87
C ARG A 72 -14.16 -1.45 2.98
N THR A 73 -12.87 -1.32 3.32
CA THR A 73 -11.97 -0.36 2.66
C THR A 73 -10.84 -1.03 1.90
N GLY A 74 -10.57 -2.32 2.16
CA GLY A 74 -9.48 -3.10 1.58
C GLY A 74 -9.84 -3.77 0.26
N LEU A 75 -9.16 -4.88 -0.02
CA LEU A 75 -9.30 -5.60 -1.27
C LEU A 75 -10.71 -6.22 -1.41
N PRO A 76 -11.24 -6.31 -2.64
CA PRO A 76 -12.57 -6.90 -2.84
C PRO A 76 -12.58 -8.39 -2.49
N LYS A 77 -13.75 -8.93 -2.13
CA LYS A 77 -13.95 -10.34 -1.72
C LYS A 77 -13.49 -11.39 -2.74
N SER A 78 -13.18 -10.98 -3.97
CA SER A 78 -12.55 -11.83 -4.97
C SER A 78 -11.13 -12.25 -4.62
N TYR A 79 -10.51 -11.66 -3.60
CA TYR A 79 -9.15 -11.95 -3.14
C TYR A 79 -9.21 -12.88 -1.93
N SER A 80 -8.52 -14.01 -2.01
CA SER A 80 -8.36 -14.93 -0.87
C SER A 80 -7.39 -14.38 0.16
N GLU A 81 -7.50 -14.84 1.41
CA GLU A 81 -6.61 -14.50 2.54
C GLU A 81 -5.12 -14.62 2.16
N ASN A 82 -4.76 -15.69 1.44
CA ASN A 82 -3.41 -15.92 0.94
C ASN A 82 -2.98 -14.89 -0.13
N GLU A 83 -3.88 -14.50 -1.03
CA GLU A 83 -3.60 -13.45 -2.03
C GLU A 83 -3.38 -12.09 -1.36
N ILE A 84 -4.18 -11.78 -0.34
CA ILE A 84 -4.05 -10.55 0.45
C ILE A 84 -2.67 -10.54 1.13
N GLY A 85 -2.26 -11.65 1.76
CA GLY A 85 -0.93 -11.78 2.37
C GLY A 85 0.21 -11.52 1.37
N ILE A 86 0.18 -12.19 0.21
CA ILE A 86 1.20 -12.01 -0.84
C ILE A 86 1.23 -10.55 -1.34
N LYS A 87 0.07 -9.94 -1.52
CA LYS A 87 -0.05 -8.55 -1.99
C LYS A 87 0.43 -7.55 -0.95
N SER A 88 0.12 -7.80 0.31
CA SER A 88 0.60 -6.99 1.44
C SER A 88 2.12 -6.98 1.49
N GLU A 89 2.76 -8.15 1.33
CA GLU A 89 4.21 -8.25 1.30
C GLU A 89 4.82 -7.50 0.11
N LYS A 90 4.24 -7.63 -1.09
CA LYS A 90 4.68 -6.88 -2.27
C LYS A 90 4.60 -5.38 -2.07
N VAL A 91 3.49 -4.89 -1.50
CA VAL A 91 3.31 -3.46 -1.18
C VAL A 91 4.34 -3.01 -0.15
N TYR A 92 4.55 -3.78 0.92
CA TYR A 92 5.58 -3.47 1.92
C TYR A 92 6.96 -3.36 1.29
N LEU A 93 7.36 -4.34 0.45
CA LEU A 93 8.67 -4.32 -0.21
C LEU A 93 8.84 -3.10 -1.11
N HIS A 94 7.78 -2.72 -1.84
CA HIS A 94 7.79 -1.53 -2.67
C HIS A 94 7.96 -0.25 -1.83
N VAL A 95 7.17 -0.07 -0.77
CA VAL A 95 7.28 1.07 0.15
C VAL A 95 8.67 1.12 0.79
N PHE A 96 9.19 -0.03 1.23
CA PHE A 96 10.52 -0.12 1.81
C PHE A 96 11.63 0.30 0.82
N GLN A 97 11.45 0.06 -0.47
CA GLN A 97 12.40 0.48 -1.50
C GLN A 97 12.24 1.95 -1.92
N GLN A 98 11.01 2.43 -2.04
CA GLN A 98 10.70 3.78 -2.53
C GLN A 98 10.94 4.89 -1.50
N TYR A 99 10.88 4.59 -0.21
CA TYR A 99 11.06 5.58 0.87
C TYR A 99 12.32 5.29 1.69
N PRO A 100 13.54 5.51 1.14
CA PRO A 100 14.76 5.53 1.94
C PRO A 100 14.76 6.71 2.93
N ASN A 101 15.43 6.54 4.07
CA ASN A 101 15.57 7.58 5.10
C ASN A 101 16.23 8.87 4.57
N GLU A 102 16.85 8.80 3.39
CA GLU A 102 17.47 9.91 2.70
C GLU A 102 16.64 10.25 1.46
N GLN A 103 15.69 11.18 1.60
CA GLN A 103 15.29 11.97 0.44
C GLN A 103 16.44 12.96 0.19
N PRO A 104 17.24 12.84 -0.88
CA PRO A 104 18.08 13.96 -1.29
C PRO A 104 17.13 15.13 -1.53
N GLY A 105 17.35 16.22 -0.79
CA GLY A 105 16.53 17.42 -0.86
C GLY A 105 16.30 17.83 -2.31
N VAL A 106 15.02 18.01 -2.65
CA VAL A 106 14.61 18.76 -3.84
C VAL A 106 14.90 20.24 -3.66
#